data_AF-A0A924WET5-F1
#
_entry.id   AF-A0A924WET5-F1
#
_cell.length_a   1.000
_cell.length_b   1.000
_cell.length_c   1.000
_cell.angle_alpha   90.00
_cell.angle_beta   90.00
_cell.angle_gamma   90.00
#
_symmetry.space_group_name_H-M   'P 1'
#
loop_
_entity.id
_entity.type
_entity.pdbx_description
1 polymer ?
#
loop_
_entity_poly.entity_id
_entity_poly.type
_entity_poly.pdbx_seq_one_letter_code
_entity_poly.pdbx_strand_id
1 'polypeptide(L)'
;MASLRFTFPITIASFYLFLPLACKHEEPGCATSSLEVKLNDTYWNAEKVQAIKGGQGGQIAIGAEYEDVTRGLFFYLPEYISVGPFELNNALTGSNSGVIFRHEIQGGPFLAESGTLNVTLHDLGSRTLEGDFHFVSANFTFTEGHFCVRY
;
A
#
# COMPACT_ATOMS: atom_id res chain seq x y z
N MET A 1 -51.19 57.07 44.00
CA MET A 1 -49.89 56.52 43.57
C MET A 1 -50.17 55.44 42.52
N ALA A 2 -49.81 55.68 41.26
CA ALA A 2 -50.05 54.74 40.16
C ALA A 2 -48.77 53.92 39.90
N SER A 3 -48.90 52.59 39.88
CA SER A 3 -47.81 51.65 39.62
C SER A 3 -47.78 51.30 38.13
N LEU A 4 -46.74 51.74 37.42
CA LEU A 4 -46.46 51.37 36.03
C LEU A 4 -45.58 50.12 36.02
N ARG A 5 -46.09 49.01 35.47
CA ARG A 5 -45.31 47.80 35.20
C ARG A 5 -44.83 47.83 33.75
N PHE A 6 -43.53 47.91 33.54
CA PHE A 6 -42.88 47.70 32.24
C PHE A 6 -42.56 46.22 32.06
N THR A 7 -43.05 45.63 30.97
CA THR A 7 -42.69 44.26 30.56
C THR A 7 -41.83 44.37 29.31
N PHE A 8 -40.58 43.90 29.39
CA PHE A 8 -39.67 43.85 28.25
C PHE A 8 -39.73 42.47 27.60
N PRO A 9 -39.79 42.35 26.25
CA PRO A 9 -39.68 41.07 25.58
C PRO A 9 -38.22 40.59 25.56
N ILE A 10 -37.99 39.36 26.00
CA ILE A 10 -36.70 38.66 25.91
C ILE A 10 -36.60 38.07 24.50
N THR A 11 -35.80 38.69 23.64
CA THR A 11 -35.50 38.18 22.29
C THR A 11 -34.43 37.09 22.41
N ILE A 12 -34.82 35.83 22.23
CA ILE A 12 -33.90 34.69 22.18
C ILE A 12 -33.24 34.70 20.80
N ALA A 13 -31.99 35.17 20.74
CA ALA A 13 -31.18 35.08 19.54
C ALA A 13 -30.70 33.63 19.36
N SER A 14 -31.29 32.90 18.41
CA SER A 14 -30.81 31.59 17.98
C SER A 14 -29.47 31.73 17.26
N PHE A 15 -28.39 31.47 18.01
CA PHE A 15 -27.03 31.38 17.49
C PHE A 15 -26.91 30.06 16.71
N TYR A 16 -27.09 30.10 15.40
CA TYR A 16 -26.76 28.98 14.53
C TYR A 16 -25.23 28.78 14.55
N LEU A 17 -24.79 27.74 15.25
CA LEU A 17 -23.41 27.25 15.22
C LEU A 17 -23.09 26.78 13.79
N PHE A 18 -22.39 27.62 13.02
CA PHE A 18 -21.65 27.17 11.86
C PHE A 18 -20.45 26.35 12.39
N LEU A 19 -20.65 25.04 12.57
CA LEU A 19 -19.54 24.11 12.72
C LEU A 19 -18.82 24.08 11.36
N PRO A 20 -17.57 24.56 11.25
CA PRO A 20 -16.79 24.28 10.05
C PRO A 20 -16.64 22.77 9.97
N LEU A 21 -17.26 22.18 8.95
CA LEU A 21 -16.94 20.83 8.50
C LEU A 21 -15.46 20.85 8.10
N ALA A 22 -14.58 20.57 9.06
CA ALA A 22 -13.21 20.23 8.77
C ALA A 22 -13.28 18.94 7.95
N CYS A 23 -13.13 19.05 6.63
CA CYS A 23 -12.77 17.92 5.80
C CYS A 23 -11.49 17.36 6.41
N LYS A 24 -11.61 16.21 7.10
CA LYS A 24 -10.48 15.40 7.47
C LYS A 24 -9.82 15.06 6.14
N HIS A 25 -8.70 15.71 5.85
CA HIS A 25 -7.86 15.35 4.72
C HIS A 25 -7.41 13.92 5.01
N GLU A 26 -8.06 12.94 4.40
CA GLU A 26 -7.51 11.59 4.35
C GLU A 26 -6.23 11.74 3.56
N GLU A 27 -5.10 11.73 4.26
CA GLU A 27 -3.82 11.78 3.58
C GLU A 27 -3.77 10.60 2.61
N PRO A 28 -3.50 10.84 1.33
CA PRO A 28 -3.32 9.74 0.39
C PRO A 28 -2.13 8.90 0.87
N GLY A 29 -2.39 7.68 1.30
CA GLY A 29 -1.35 6.79 1.79
C GLY A 29 -1.86 5.52 2.47
N CYS A 30 -0.98 4.52 2.55
CA CYS A 30 -1.26 3.26 3.21
C CYS A 30 -1.37 3.47 4.73
N ALA A 31 -2.60 3.46 5.27
CA ALA A 31 -2.80 3.48 6.73
C ALA A 31 -2.13 2.27 7.40
N THR A 32 -2.13 1.13 6.71
CA THR A 32 -1.48 -0.12 7.09
C THR A 32 -0.88 -0.78 5.85
N SER A 33 0.28 -1.42 5.98
CA SER A 33 0.85 -2.19 4.88
C SER A 33 -0.07 -3.36 4.51
N SER A 34 -0.37 -3.53 3.23
CA SER A 34 -1.23 -4.57 2.68
C SER A 34 -0.62 -5.17 1.41
N LEU A 35 -0.98 -6.43 1.16
CA LEU A 35 -0.65 -7.18 -0.04
C LEU A 35 -1.81 -8.11 -0.32
N GLU A 36 -2.47 -7.88 -1.44
CA GLU A 36 -3.52 -8.72 -1.97
C GLU A 36 -2.99 -9.41 -3.23
N VAL A 37 -3.18 -10.73 -3.33
CA VAL A 37 -2.70 -11.51 -4.46
C VAL A 37 -3.80 -12.44 -4.93
N LYS A 38 -3.99 -12.53 -6.23
CA LYS A 38 -4.93 -13.48 -6.82
C LYS A 38 -4.31 -14.88 -6.86
N LEU A 39 -5.08 -15.84 -6.34
CA LEU A 39 -4.76 -17.24 -6.18
C LEU A 39 -5.91 -18.09 -6.71
N ASN A 40 -5.70 -18.78 -7.84
CA ASN A 40 -6.73 -19.67 -8.43
C ASN A 40 -8.11 -18.97 -8.51
N ASP A 41 -8.14 -17.76 -9.07
CA ASP A 41 -9.32 -16.88 -9.18
C ASP A 41 -9.92 -16.33 -7.88
N THR A 42 -9.27 -16.55 -6.74
CA THR A 42 -9.66 -15.98 -5.44
C THR A 42 -8.60 -14.99 -4.96
N TYR A 43 -9.01 -13.84 -4.43
CA TYR A 43 -8.08 -12.90 -3.80
C TYR A 43 -7.73 -13.38 -2.39
N TRP A 44 -6.43 -13.48 -2.15
CA TRP A 44 -5.85 -13.76 -0.86
C TRP A 44 -5.19 -12.49 -0.33
N ASN A 45 -5.44 -12.19 0.94
CA ASN A 45 -4.85 -11.06 1.64
C ASN A 45 -3.80 -11.56 2.63
N ALA A 46 -2.61 -10.98 2.58
CA ALA A 46 -1.55 -11.29 3.52
C ALA A 46 -1.94 -10.90 4.95
N GLU A 47 -1.67 -11.79 5.91
CA GLU A 47 -1.96 -11.52 7.33
C GLU A 47 -1.00 -10.46 7.90
N LYS A 48 0.22 -10.43 7.37
CA LYS A 48 1.26 -9.50 7.76
C LYS A 48 2.12 -9.16 6.55
N VAL A 49 2.39 -7.87 6.39
CA VAL A 49 3.20 -7.33 5.31
C VAL A 49 4.30 -6.46 5.90
N GLN A 50 5.54 -6.72 5.47
CA GLN A 50 6.71 -5.95 5.87
C GLN A 50 7.43 -5.50 4.61
N ALA A 51 7.77 -4.22 4.51
CA ALA A 51 8.65 -3.75 3.46
C ALA A 51 9.94 -3.21 4.07
N ILE A 52 11.06 -3.50 3.42
CA ILE A 52 12.38 -3.04 3.86
C ILE A 52 13.13 -2.40 2.71
N LYS A 53 13.75 -1.25 2.99
CA LYS A 53 14.77 -0.66 2.14
C LYS A 53 16.12 -1.35 2.37
N GLY A 54 16.73 -1.91 1.33
CA GLY A 54 18.02 -2.61 1.43
C GLY A 54 18.91 -2.52 0.17
N GLY A 55 20.17 -2.96 0.31
CA GLY A 55 21.11 -3.16 -0.80
C GLY A 55 21.71 -1.91 -1.46
N GLN A 56 22.66 -2.13 -2.38
CA GLN A 56 23.17 -1.06 -3.26
C GLN A 56 22.08 -0.72 -4.29
N GLY A 57 21.60 0.53 -4.30
CA GLY A 57 20.62 1.03 -5.27
C GLY A 57 19.20 1.31 -4.74
N GLY A 58 18.94 1.06 -3.44
CA GLY A 58 17.66 1.42 -2.82
C GLY A 58 16.53 0.43 -3.07
N GLN A 59 16.83 -0.86 -2.93
CA GLN A 59 15.92 -1.98 -3.20
C GLN A 59 14.77 -2.00 -2.18
N ILE A 60 13.54 -2.30 -2.61
CA ILE A 60 12.35 -2.38 -1.75
C ILE A 60 11.82 -3.82 -1.75
N ALA A 61 12.17 -4.59 -0.72
CA ALA A 61 11.65 -5.95 -0.56
C ALA A 61 10.31 -5.93 0.18
N ILE A 62 9.31 -6.70 -0.27
CA ILE A 62 7.97 -6.82 0.36
C ILE A 62 7.74 -8.26 0.86
N GLY A 63 8.02 -8.52 2.13
CA GLY A 63 7.69 -9.81 2.77
C GLY A 63 6.20 -9.89 3.13
N ALA A 64 5.58 -11.05 2.88
CA ALA A 64 4.27 -11.39 3.40
C ALA A 64 4.28 -12.72 4.18
N GLU A 65 3.33 -12.90 5.11
CA GLU A 65 3.18 -14.14 5.88
C GLU A 65 1.77 -14.74 5.66
N TYR A 66 1.70 -16.07 5.60
CA TYR A 66 0.47 -16.88 5.48
C TYR A 66 0.58 -18.16 6.31
N GLU A 67 -0.35 -18.43 7.23
CA GLU A 67 -0.41 -19.68 8.01
C GLU A 67 0.96 -20.07 8.63
N ASP A 68 1.64 -19.11 9.27
CA ASP A 68 3.00 -19.27 9.84
C ASP A 68 4.11 -19.62 8.81
N VAL A 69 3.84 -19.55 7.52
CA VAL A 69 4.81 -19.67 6.43
C VAL A 69 5.09 -18.30 5.83
N THR A 70 6.35 -17.88 5.82
CA THR A 70 6.77 -16.66 5.13
C THR A 70 6.73 -16.87 3.61
N ARG A 71 5.90 -16.08 2.91
CA ARG A 71 5.86 -15.99 1.45
C ARG A 71 6.27 -14.57 1.06
N GLY A 72 7.45 -14.41 0.49
CA GLY A 72 7.98 -13.09 0.15
C GLY A 72 7.69 -12.72 -1.29
N LEU A 73 7.44 -11.44 -1.53
CA LEU A 73 7.43 -10.83 -2.84
C LEU A 73 8.48 -9.72 -2.89
N PHE A 74 9.47 -9.84 -3.76
CA PHE A 74 10.58 -8.90 -3.79
C PHE A 74 10.52 -8.09 -5.07
N PHE A 75 10.58 -6.77 -4.92
CA PHE A 75 10.79 -5.87 -6.04
C PHE A 75 12.15 -5.19 -5.89
N TYR A 76 13.02 -5.40 -6.84
CA TYR A 76 14.24 -4.62 -6.99
C TYR A 76 13.88 -3.37 -7.78
N LEU A 77 13.44 -2.34 -7.06
CA LEU A 77 13.10 -1.02 -7.61
C LEU A 77 14.17 -0.01 -7.18
N PRO A 78 14.43 1.02 -7.98
CA PRO A 78 15.25 2.13 -7.54
C PRO A 78 14.50 2.92 -6.47
N GLU A 79 15.23 3.47 -5.50
CA GLU A 79 14.64 4.32 -4.45
C GLU A 79 13.85 5.50 -5.00
N TYR A 80 14.14 5.95 -6.23
CA TYR A 80 13.47 7.07 -6.89
C TYR A 80 12.63 6.59 -8.09
N ILE A 81 11.92 5.48 -7.94
CA ILE A 81 11.01 4.99 -8.98
C ILE A 81 9.91 6.03 -9.26
N SER A 82 9.59 6.25 -10.54
CA SER A 82 8.47 7.12 -10.91
C SER A 82 7.14 6.38 -10.78
N VAL A 83 6.04 7.11 -10.63
CA VAL A 83 4.69 6.55 -10.79
C VAL A 83 4.50 6.19 -12.27
N GLY A 84 3.95 5.00 -12.54
CA GLY A 84 3.69 4.50 -13.88
C GLY A 84 4.02 3.02 -14.09
N PRO A 85 3.93 2.53 -15.34
CA PRO A 85 4.18 1.14 -15.68
C PRO A 85 5.68 0.85 -15.86
N PHE A 86 6.08 -0.35 -15.45
CA PHE A 86 7.42 -0.90 -15.54
C PHE A 86 7.35 -2.36 -15.95
N GLU A 87 8.25 -2.76 -16.83
CA GLU A 87 8.51 -4.18 -17.10
C GLU A 87 9.44 -4.73 -16.00
N LEU A 88 9.04 -5.84 -15.40
CA LEU A 88 9.83 -6.60 -14.46
C LEU A 88 10.57 -7.71 -15.23
N ASN A 89 11.88 -7.76 -15.09
CA ASN A 89 12.71 -8.82 -15.66
C ASN A 89 13.16 -9.83 -14.58
N ASN A 90 13.62 -11.00 -15.03
CA ASN A 90 14.20 -12.05 -14.18
C ASN A 90 15.67 -11.77 -13.80
N ALA A 91 16.10 -10.50 -13.75
CA ALA A 91 17.48 -10.21 -13.39
C ALA A 91 17.62 -10.11 -11.86
N LEU A 92 18.27 -11.07 -11.21
CA LEU A 92 18.65 -10.95 -9.78
C LEU A 92 19.57 -9.75 -9.48
N THR A 93 20.14 -9.14 -10.52
CA THR A 93 21.02 -7.98 -10.46
C THR A 93 20.61 -7.00 -11.56
N GLY A 94 19.69 -6.07 -11.26
CA GLY A 94 19.15 -5.13 -12.25
C GLY A 94 18.35 -4.00 -11.62
N SER A 95 18.04 -2.98 -12.42
CA SER A 95 17.39 -1.74 -11.97
C SER A 95 15.88 -1.85 -11.78
N ASN A 96 15.21 -2.90 -12.26
CA ASN A 96 13.76 -3.13 -12.18
C ASN A 96 13.47 -4.63 -12.30
N SER A 97 13.62 -5.36 -11.21
CA SER A 97 13.45 -6.81 -11.21
C SER A 97 12.37 -7.23 -10.22
N GLY A 98 11.54 -8.19 -10.60
CA GLY A 98 10.53 -8.74 -9.71
C GLY A 98 10.84 -10.19 -9.41
N VAL A 99 10.90 -10.56 -8.14
CA VAL A 99 11.21 -11.93 -7.72
C VAL A 99 10.20 -12.39 -6.68
N ILE A 100 9.58 -13.54 -6.91
CA ILE A 100 8.61 -14.13 -5.97
C ILE A 100 9.30 -15.21 -5.17
N PHE A 101 9.46 -15.01 -3.87
CA PHE A 101 10.07 -15.99 -2.98
C PHE A 101 8.98 -16.79 -2.27
N ARG A 102 8.92 -18.10 -2.51
CA ARG A 102 8.27 -19.01 -1.56
C ARG A 102 9.35 -19.58 -0.66
N HIS A 103 9.44 -19.11 0.59
CA HIS A 103 10.38 -19.71 1.53
C HIS A 103 9.79 -21.02 2.06
N GLU A 104 9.87 -22.09 1.28
CA GLU A 104 9.78 -23.44 1.83
C GLU A 104 11.11 -23.75 2.52
N ILE A 105 11.06 -24.35 3.72
CA ILE A 105 12.23 -24.71 4.54
C ILE A 105 13.27 -25.56 3.77
N GLN A 106 12.95 -26.09 2.57
CA GLN A 106 13.86 -26.90 1.75
C GLN A 106 13.91 -26.58 0.23
N GLY A 107 13.24 -25.53 -0.28
CA GLY A 107 13.02 -25.36 -1.74
C GLY A 107 13.85 -24.28 -2.46
N GLY A 108 14.48 -23.36 -1.73
CA GLY A 108 15.12 -22.18 -2.33
C GLY A 108 14.11 -21.20 -2.96
N PRO A 109 14.57 -20.03 -3.43
CA PRO A 109 13.70 -19.06 -4.06
C PRO A 109 13.31 -19.48 -5.48
N PHE A 110 12.04 -19.29 -5.83
CA PHE A 110 11.60 -19.32 -7.21
C PHE A 110 11.79 -17.93 -7.83
N LEU A 111 11.99 -17.86 -9.13
CA LEU A 111 12.12 -16.58 -9.83
C LEU A 111 10.94 -16.42 -10.79
N ALA A 112 10.34 -15.23 -10.81
CA ALA A 112 9.40 -14.89 -11.87
C ALA A 112 10.17 -14.77 -13.19
N GLU A 113 9.62 -15.27 -14.29
CA GLU A 113 10.30 -15.22 -15.59
C GLU A 113 10.24 -13.81 -16.19
N SER A 114 9.12 -13.13 -15.96
CA SER A 114 8.88 -11.73 -16.33
C SER A 114 7.64 -11.22 -15.60
N GLY A 115 7.31 -9.94 -15.79
CA GLY A 115 6.05 -9.37 -15.31
C GLY A 115 5.94 -7.89 -15.59
N THR A 116 4.87 -7.28 -15.13
CA THR A 116 4.64 -5.84 -15.13
C THR A 116 4.40 -5.34 -13.72
N LEU A 117 4.87 -4.14 -13.41
CA LEU A 117 4.56 -3.40 -12.20
C LEU A 117 4.00 -2.04 -12.61
N ASN A 118 2.86 -1.65 -12.07
CA ASN A 118 2.32 -0.30 -12.22
C ASN A 118 2.33 0.38 -10.86
N VAL A 119 3.30 1.28 -10.65
CA VAL A 119 3.37 2.08 -9.42
C VAL A 119 2.32 3.17 -9.51
N THR A 120 1.34 3.16 -8.59
CA THR A 120 0.24 4.14 -8.54
C THR A 120 0.55 5.29 -7.57
N LEU A 121 1.34 5.01 -6.54
CA LEU A 121 1.80 6.00 -5.57
C LEU A 121 3.25 5.72 -5.18
N HIS A 122 4.04 6.78 -5.12
CA HIS A 122 5.35 6.75 -4.48
C HIS A 122 5.61 8.08 -3.78
N ASP A 123 5.49 8.08 -2.46
CA ASP A 123 5.75 9.23 -1.61
C ASP A 123 7.01 8.99 -0.77
N LEU A 124 8.08 9.69 -1.14
CA LEU A 124 9.38 9.64 -0.48
C LEU A 124 9.35 10.21 0.95
N GLY A 125 8.42 11.13 1.25
CA GLY A 125 8.28 11.75 2.55
C GLY A 125 7.68 10.80 3.59
N SER A 126 6.60 10.11 3.22
CA SER A 126 5.96 9.10 4.07
C SER A 126 6.57 7.69 3.93
N ARG A 127 7.45 7.51 2.94
CA ARG A 127 8.04 6.25 2.46
C ARG A 127 6.99 5.23 2.09
N THR A 128 6.01 5.69 1.32
CA THR A 128 4.86 4.90 0.91
C THR A 128 5.02 4.52 -0.56
N LEU A 129 4.83 3.24 -0.87
CA LEU A 129 4.79 2.73 -2.24
C LEU A 129 3.51 1.91 -2.43
N GLU A 130 2.79 2.19 -3.50
CA GLU A 130 1.59 1.48 -3.89
C GLU A 130 1.69 1.09 -5.36
N GLY A 131 1.15 -0.08 -5.70
CA GLY A 131 1.04 -0.47 -7.09
C GLY A 131 0.41 -1.82 -7.29
N ASP A 132 0.15 -2.10 -8.57
CA ASP A 132 -0.35 -3.37 -9.04
C ASP A 132 0.78 -4.11 -9.74
N PHE A 133 0.83 -5.42 -9.58
CA PHE A 133 1.80 -6.25 -10.30
C PHE A 133 1.10 -7.36 -11.04
N HIS A 134 1.72 -7.81 -12.12
CA HIS A 134 1.37 -9.03 -12.83
C HIS A 134 2.63 -9.80 -13.17
N PHE A 135 2.78 -11.03 -12.69
CA PHE A 135 3.90 -11.92 -12.97
C PHE A 135 3.53 -13.01 -13.96
N VAL A 136 4.48 -13.30 -14.84
CA VAL A 136 4.46 -14.47 -15.72
C VAL A 136 5.42 -15.51 -15.14
N SER A 137 4.88 -16.67 -14.79
CA SER A 137 5.66 -17.81 -14.28
C SER A 137 4.99 -19.11 -14.71
N ALA A 138 5.75 -20.08 -15.22
CA ALA A 138 5.24 -21.40 -15.54
C ALA A 138 4.90 -22.25 -14.30
N ASN A 139 5.40 -21.85 -13.12
CA ASN A 139 5.45 -22.70 -11.93
C ASN A 139 4.55 -22.22 -10.78
N PHE A 140 3.79 -21.13 -10.95
CA PHE A 140 3.05 -20.50 -9.87
C PHE A 140 1.65 -20.06 -10.31
N THR A 141 0.71 -20.07 -9.36
CA THR A 141 -0.68 -19.62 -9.54
C THR A 141 -0.90 -18.17 -9.09
N PHE A 142 0.13 -17.52 -8.57
CA PHE A 142 0.10 -16.13 -8.14
C PHE A 142 0.65 -15.28 -9.27
N THR A 143 -0.25 -14.72 -10.06
CA THR A 143 0.12 -14.00 -11.28
C THR A 143 -0.22 -12.54 -11.20
N GLU A 144 -1.02 -12.08 -10.24
CA GLU A 144 -1.38 -10.67 -10.13
C GLU A 144 -1.80 -10.28 -8.72
N GLY A 145 -1.62 -9.01 -8.39
CA GLY A 145 -1.99 -8.50 -7.09
C GLY A 145 -1.79 -7.00 -6.95
N HIS A 146 -2.14 -6.50 -5.77
CA HIS A 146 -2.02 -5.11 -5.38
C HIS A 146 -1.25 -5.04 -4.05
N PHE A 147 -0.39 -4.04 -3.91
CA PHE A 147 0.31 -3.78 -2.66
C PHE A 147 0.25 -2.31 -2.29
N CYS A 148 0.26 -2.06 -0.99
CA CYS A 148 0.38 -0.75 -0.39
C CYS A 148 1.33 -0.90 0.80
N VAL A 149 2.54 -0.36 0.76
CA VAL A 149 3.55 -0.62 1.80
C VAL A 149 4.26 0.65 2.26
N ARG A 150 4.76 0.59 3.50
CA ARG A 150 5.72 1.55 4.06
C ARG A 150 7.06 0.88 4.31
N TYR A 151 8.18 1.51 3.92
CA TYR A 151 9.53 0.90 3.92
C TYR A 151 10.65 1.79 4.49
#